data_AF-A0AAU8MSK1-F1
#
_entry.id   AF-A0AAU8MSK1-F1
#
_cell.length_a   1.000
_cell.length_b   1.000
_cell.length_c   1.000
_cell.angle_alpha   90.00
_cell.angle_beta   90.00
_cell.angle_gamma   90.00
#
_symmetry.space_group_name_H-M   'P 1'
#
loop_
_entity.id
_entity.type
_entity.pdbx_description
1 polymer ?
#
loop_
_entity_poly.entity_id
_entity_poly.type
_entity_poly.pdbx_seq_one_letter_code
_entity_poly.pdbx_strand_id
1 'polypeptide(L)'
;MHAAQLRSLSYWAAHYKQAPFYREGLSFSDYAPAIYLGIAARGDHPEACFKDLEAELEERYAQVRQGSRLNWIRAVEVAEAAWHSIHDEAVAA
;
A
#
# COMPACT_ATOMS: atom_id res chain seq x y z
N MET A 1 9.33 12.32 -9.14
CA MET A 1 8.42 11.79 -8.11
C MET A 1 8.07 10.29 -8.28
N HIS A 2 8.24 9.66 -9.46
CA HIS A 2 7.91 8.22 -9.64
C HIS A 2 8.91 7.20 -9.06
N ALA A 3 10.14 7.60 -8.71
CA ALA A 3 11.19 6.66 -8.31
C ALA A 3 11.07 6.15 -6.85
N ALA A 4 10.57 6.97 -5.92
CA ALA A 4 10.38 6.57 -4.52
C ALA A 4 9.31 5.47 -4.39
N GLN A 5 8.22 5.62 -5.13
CA GLN A 5 7.07 4.70 -5.13
C GLN A 5 7.44 3.29 -5.60
N LEU A 6 8.35 3.18 -6.58
CA LEU A 6 8.86 1.89 -7.07
C LEU A 6 9.75 1.18 -6.04
N ARG A 7 10.51 1.93 -5.23
CA ARG A 7 11.34 1.35 -4.16
C ARG A 7 10.49 0.80 -3.02
N SER A 8 9.48 1.55 -2.57
CA SER A 8 8.53 1.08 -1.56
C SER A 8 7.80 -0.18 -2.04
N LEU A 9 7.36 -0.22 -3.31
CA LEU A 9 6.77 -1.45 -3.89
C LEU A 9 7.74 -2.63 -3.92
N SER A 10 9.03 -2.40 -4.21
CA SER A 10 10.05 -3.45 -4.23
C SER A 10 10.31 -4.03 -2.84
N TYR A 11 10.37 -3.18 -1.81
CA TYR A 11 10.44 -3.60 -0.41
C TYR A 11 9.24 -4.49 -0.07
N TRP A 12 8.03 -4.02 -0.34
CA TRP A 12 6.83 -4.80 -0.07
C TRP A 12 6.78 -6.11 -0.85
N ALA A 13 7.24 -6.15 -2.11
CA ALA A 13 7.32 -7.39 -2.88
C ALA A 13 8.24 -8.44 -2.23
N ALA A 14 9.33 -8.02 -1.59
CA ALA A 14 10.23 -8.90 -0.85
C ALA A 14 9.70 -9.29 0.53
N HIS A 15 8.99 -8.39 1.21
CA HIS A 15 8.65 -8.53 2.65
C HIS A 15 7.18 -8.83 2.95
N TYR A 16 6.26 -8.80 1.97
CA TYR A 16 4.81 -8.93 2.24
C TYR A 16 4.43 -10.22 3.01
N LYS A 17 5.22 -11.29 2.90
CA LYS A 17 5.00 -12.55 3.62
C LYS A 17 5.31 -12.48 5.11
N GLN A 18 6.11 -11.51 5.52
CA GLN A 18 6.50 -11.26 6.92
C GLN A 18 5.55 -10.26 7.60
N ALA A 19 4.68 -9.62 6.82
CA ALA A 19 3.77 -8.61 7.31
C ALA A 19 2.66 -9.23 8.19
N PRO A 20 2.16 -8.50 9.21
CA PRO A 20 1.13 -9.01 10.11
C PRO A 20 -0.21 -9.31 9.41
N PHE A 21 -0.46 -8.70 8.26
CA PHE A 21 -1.65 -8.90 7.44
C PHE A 21 -1.49 -10.06 6.42
N TYR A 22 -0.34 -10.74 6.39
CA TYR A 22 -0.10 -11.84 5.46
C TYR A 22 -1.09 -12.99 5.70
N ARG A 23 -1.49 -13.63 4.60
CA ARG A 23 -2.36 -14.80 4.60
C ARG A 23 -1.81 -15.83 3.64
N GLU A 24 -1.86 -17.08 4.09
CA GLU A 24 -1.45 -18.22 3.28
C GLU A 24 -2.31 -18.31 2.01
N GLY A 25 -1.70 -18.72 0.90
CA GLY A 25 -2.36 -18.85 -0.40
C GLY A 25 -2.57 -17.53 -1.17
N LEU A 26 -2.20 -16.38 -0.59
CA LEU A 26 -2.19 -15.09 -1.29
C LEU A 26 -0.80 -14.78 -1.88
N SER A 27 -0.82 -14.22 -3.08
CA SER A 27 0.36 -13.80 -3.82
C SER A 27 0.57 -12.30 -3.67
N PHE A 28 1.76 -11.80 -3.99
CA PHE A 28 2.02 -10.35 -3.96
C PHE A 28 1.01 -9.56 -4.82
N SER A 29 0.55 -10.11 -5.95
CA SER A 29 -0.43 -9.45 -6.81
C SER A 29 -1.78 -9.17 -6.13
N ASP A 30 -2.13 -9.92 -5.09
CA ASP A 30 -3.32 -9.66 -4.28
C ASP A 30 -3.14 -8.46 -3.35
N TYR A 31 -1.91 -8.22 -2.88
CA TYR A 31 -1.58 -7.13 -1.98
C TYR A 31 -1.20 -5.85 -2.74
N ALA A 32 -0.61 -5.98 -3.93
CA ALA A 32 -0.04 -4.88 -4.69
C ALA A 32 -1.00 -3.68 -4.89
N PRO A 33 -2.31 -3.86 -5.17
CA PRO A 33 -3.22 -2.72 -5.30
C PRO A 33 -3.40 -1.93 -4.00
N ALA A 34 -3.47 -2.60 -2.85
CA ALA A 34 -3.61 -1.96 -1.55
C ALA A 34 -2.31 -1.25 -1.12
N ILE A 35 -1.17 -1.87 -1.42
CA ILE A 35 0.15 -1.28 -1.15
C ILE A 35 0.37 -0.03 -2.00
N TYR A 36 0.06 -0.11 -3.29
CA TYR A 36 0.12 1.04 -4.19
C TYR A 36 -0.78 2.17 -3.69
N LEU A 37 -2.01 1.85 -3.28
CA LEU A 37 -2.97 2.81 -2.75
C LEU A 37 -2.42 3.56 -1.53
N GLY A 38 -1.86 2.84 -0.55
CA GLY A 38 -1.27 3.45 0.65
C GLY A 38 -0.08 4.36 0.36
N ILE A 39 0.84 3.94 -0.51
CA ILE A 39 2.00 4.75 -0.91
C ILE A 39 1.56 5.99 -1.70
N ALA A 40 0.64 5.81 -2.66
CA ALA A 40 0.12 6.92 -3.47
C ALA A 40 -0.56 7.96 -2.57
N ALA A 41 -1.43 7.52 -1.66
CA ALA A 41 -2.11 8.40 -0.75
C ALA A 41 -1.14 9.15 0.17
N ARG A 42 -0.06 8.50 0.64
CA ARG A 42 0.98 9.16 1.45
C ARG A 42 1.73 10.24 0.67
N GLY A 43 1.94 10.02 -0.63
CA GLY A 43 2.55 11.01 -1.53
C GLY A 43 1.62 12.17 -1.86
N ASP A 44 0.34 11.89 -2.09
CA ASP A 44 -0.68 12.88 -2.43
C ASP A 44 -1.06 13.76 -1.22
N HIS A 45 -1.06 13.17 -0.01
CA HIS A 45 -1.53 13.80 1.22
C HIS A 45 -0.55 13.60 2.39
N PRO A 46 0.69 14.14 2.32
CA PRO A 46 1.74 13.87 3.30
C PRO A 46 1.42 14.33 4.73
N GLU A 47 0.58 15.36 4.88
CA GLU A 47 0.17 15.93 6.17
C GLU A 47 -1.16 15.38 6.71
N ALA A 48 -1.87 14.56 5.94
CA ALA A 48 -3.15 14.01 6.36
C ALA A 48 -2.98 12.82 7.32
N CYS A 49 -4.04 12.54 8.08
CA CYS A 49 -4.17 11.28 8.80
C CYS A 49 -4.79 10.24 7.86
N PHE A 50 -4.26 9.01 7.88
CA PHE A 50 -4.78 7.91 7.06
C PHE A 50 -6.29 7.68 7.28
N LYS A 51 -6.75 7.76 8.53
CA LYS A 51 -8.15 7.58 8.92
C LYS A 51 -9.10 8.59 8.26
N ASP A 52 -8.64 9.82 8.05
CA ASP A 52 -9.49 10.85 7.42
C ASP A 52 -9.71 10.57 5.93
N LEU A 53 -8.81 9.81 5.32
CA LEU A 53 -8.87 9.42 3.91
C LEU A 53 -9.53 8.05 3.70
N GLU A 54 -9.85 7.30 4.76
CA GLU A 54 -10.24 5.89 4.67
C GLU A 54 -11.42 5.66 3.71
N ALA A 55 -12.46 6.50 3.78
CA ALA A 55 -13.62 6.40 2.89
C ALA A 55 -13.27 6.65 1.41
N GLU A 56 -12.42 7.65 1.14
CA GLU A 56 -11.95 7.93 -0.23
C GLU A 56 -11.07 6.78 -0.74
N LEU A 57 -10.21 6.24 0.13
CA LEU A 57 -9.33 5.13 -0.21
C LEU A 57 -10.12 3.84 -0.47
N GLU A 58 -11.23 3.61 0.23
CA GLU A 58 -12.15 2.50 -0.06
C GLU A 58 -12.68 2.58 -1.49
N GLU A 59 -13.20 3.75 -1.87
CA GLU A 59 -13.73 3.99 -3.22
C GLU A 59 -12.66 3.83 -4.28
N ARG A 60 -11.47 4.42 -4.07
CA ARG A 60 -10.32 4.28 -4.97
C ARG A 60 -9.87 2.81 -5.08
N TYR A 61 -9.82 2.09 -3.96
CA TYR A 61 -9.46 0.68 -3.94
C TYR A 61 -10.41 -0.17 -4.79
N ALA A 62 -11.72 0.10 -4.73
CA ALA A 62 -12.70 -0.59 -5.55
C ALA A 62 -12.42 -0.47 -7.06
N GLN A 63 -11.87 0.67 -7.49
CA GLN A 63 -11.49 0.89 -8.89
C GLN A 63 -10.19 0.19 -9.28
N VAL A 64 -9.17 0.22 -8.39
CA VAL A 64 -7.81 -0.25 -8.72
C VAL A 64 -7.55 -1.71 -8.38
N ARG A 65 -8.38 -2.36 -7.54
CA ARG A 65 -8.11 -3.73 -7.07
C ARG A 65 -8.06 -4.79 -8.17
N GLN A 66 -8.73 -4.58 -9.31
CA GLN A 66 -8.69 -5.33 -10.58
C GLN A 66 -8.12 -6.77 -10.49
N GLY A 67 -8.83 -7.67 -9.78
CA GLY A 67 -8.46 -9.09 -9.64
C GLY A 67 -7.84 -9.49 -8.30
N SER A 68 -7.46 -8.53 -7.45
CA SER A 68 -7.05 -8.81 -6.07
C SER A 68 -8.17 -9.52 -5.30
N ARG A 69 -7.77 -10.59 -4.60
CA ARG A 69 -8.66 -11.35 -3.71
C ARG A 69 -8.94 -10.64 -2.38
N LEU A 70 -8.24 -9.54 -2.06
CA LEU A 70 -8.47 -8.78 -0.84
C LEU A 70 -9.69 -7.86 -0.96
N ASN A 71 -10.65 -8.02 -0.05
CA ASN A 71 -11.71 -7.04 0.16
C ASN A 71 -11.19 -5.81 0.93
N TRP A 72 -12.00 -4.75 1.00
CA TRP A 72 -11.58 -3.50 1.65
C TRP A 72 -11.13 -3.67 3.10
N ILE A 73 -11.89 -4.44 3.90
CA ILE A 73 -11.57 -4.72 5.31
C ILE A 73 -10.14 -5.27 5.50
N ARG A 74 -9.61 -6.00 4.50
CA ARG A 74 -8.23 -6.49 4.52
C ARG A 74 -7.25 -5.58 3.81
N ALA A 75 -7.69 -4.94 2.73
CA ALA A 75 -6.88 -4.00 1.98
C ALA A 75 -6.53 -2.76 2.81
N VAL A 76 -7.43 -2.30 3.69
CA VAL A 76 -7.20 -1.13 4.54
C VAL A 76 -6.02 -1.36 5.49
N GLU A 77 -5.89 -2.56 6.09
CA GLU A 77 -4.74 -2.94 6.94
C GLU A 77 -3.42 -2.87 6.15
N VAL A 78 -3.45 -3.30 4.88
CA VAL A 78 -2.29 -3.31 3.99
C VAL A 78 -1.94 -1.88 3.53
N ALA A 79 -2.95 -1.09 3.17
CA ALA A 79 -2.80 0.29 2.72
C ALA A 79 -2.30 1.18 3.85
N GLU A 80 -2.80 1.00 5.08
CA GLU A 80 -2.35 1.73 6.27
C GLU A 80 -0.90 1.39 6.60
N ALA A 81 -0.52 0.10 6.53
CA ALA A 81 0.87 -0.30 6.73
C ALA A 81 1.79 0.30 5.66
N ALA A 82 1.36 0.32 4.40
CA ALA A 82 2.10 0.92 3.30
C ALA A 82 2.21 2.44 3.44
N TRP A 83 1.15 3.12 3.91
CA TRP A 83 1.15 4.56 4.21
C TRP A 83 2.17 4.92 5.29
N HIS A 84 2.24 4.13 6.36
CA HIS A 84 3.18 4.34 7.46
C HIS A 84 4.60 3.86 7.16
N SER A 85 4.81 3.16 6.05
CA SER A 85 6.12 2.67 5.68
C SER A 85 6.99 3.83 5.17
N ILE A 86 7.88 4.34 6.03
CA ILE A 86 8.81 5.45 5.69
C ILE A 86 10.01 4.94 4.87
N HIS A 87 9.84 3.88 4.08
CA HIS A 87 10.92 3.38 3.23
C HIS A 87 11.07 4.28 1.99
N ASP A 88 11.68 5.44 2.25
CA ASP A 88 12.34 6.30 1.29
C ASP A 88 13.85 6.09 1.48
N GLU A 89 14.51 5.33 0.59
CA GLU A 89 15.96 5.47 0.48
C GLU A 89 16.24 6.74 -0.34
N ALA A 90 16.38 7.86 0.38
CA ALA A 90 17.27 8.92 0.00
C ALA A 90 18.71 8.42 0.14
N VAL A 91 19.17 7.59 -0.80
CA VAL A 91 20.61 7.41 -1.05
C VAL A 91 20.92 7.95 -2.44
N ALA A 92 21.30 9.22 -2.45
CA ALA A 92 22.23 9.95 -3.32
C ALA A 92 21.85 11.44 -3.24
N ALA A 93 22.70 12.38 -2.80
CA ALA A 93 24.11 12.37 -2.44
C ALA A 93 24.39 13.56 -1.51
#